data_AF-A0A5M7P2C0-F1
#
_entry.id   AF-A0A5M7P2C0-F1
#
_cell.length_a   1.000
_cell.length_b   1.000
_cell.length_c   1.000
_cell.angle_alpha   90.00
_cell.angle_beta   90.00
_cell.angle_gamma   90.00
#
_symmetry.space_group_name_H-M   'P 1'
#
loop_
_entity.id
_entity.type
_entity.pdbx_description
1 polymer ?
#
loop_
_entity_poly.entity_id
_entity_poly.type
_entity_poly.pdbx_seq_one_letter_code
_entity_poly.pdbx_strand_id
1 'polypeptide(L)'
;MDNLNLNKHISGQFNAELEHIRTQVMIMGGMVEQQLTDAITAMHNLDGELAQRVIDGDQKVNMMEVEIDEACVRIIAKRQPTAIDLRLVMAIIKTISELERIGDVAEKISRTALEKFGQQHLPLLVSLESLGRHTVQMLHDVLDAFARM
;
A
#
# COMPACT_ATOMS: atom_id res chain seq x y z
N MET A 1 -0.97 26.83 -17.87
CA MET A 1 0.04 26.53 -16.83
C MET A 1 -0.36 27.35 -15.61
N ASP A 2 -1.34 26.85 -14.87
CA ASP A 2 -1.83 27.53 -13.67
C ASP A 2 -1.01 27.03 -12.49
N ASN A 3 -0.05 27.85 -12.09
CA ASN A 3 0.65 27.71 -10.83
C ASN A 3 -0.37 27.69 -9.70
N LEU A 4 -0.52 26.53 -9.07
CA LEU A 4 -1.12 26.38 -7.74
C LEU A 4 -0.32 27.25 -6.77
N ASN A 5 -0.72 28.51 -6.66
CA ASN A 5 -0.28 29.39 -5.59
C ASN A 5 -0.85 28.84 -4.28
N LEU A 6 -0.12 27.88 -3.69
CA LEU A 6 -0.18 27.58 -2.27
C LEU A 6 0.23 28.85 -1.53
N ASN A 7 -0.76 29.71 -1.28
CA ASN A 7 -0.65 30.91 -0.49
C ASN A 7 -0.07 30.54 0.89
N LYS A 8 1.24 30.71 1.02
CA LYS A 8 2.10 31.29 2.09
C LYS A 8 1.58 31.51 3.54
N HIS A 9 0.45 30.95 3.95
CA HIS A 9 -0.17 31.14 5.27
C HIS A 9 -0.28 29.87 6.09
N ILE A 10 0.14 28.73 5.54
CA ILE A 10 0.20 27.48 6.30
C ILE A 10 1.60 27.32 6.89
N SER A 11 1.67 27.24 8.22
CA SER A 11 2.93 27.06 8.99
C SER A 11 3.82 26.01 8.32
N GLY A 12 5.10 26.30 8.09
CA GLY A 12 6.04 25.33 7.50
C GLY A 12 6.05 23.98 8.24
N GLN A 13 5.64 23.96 9.51
CA GLN A 13 5.43 22.75 10.28
C GLN A 13 4.26 21.89 9.77
N PHE A 14 3.15 22.48 9.32
CA PHE A 14 2.05 21.72 8.73
C PHE A 14 2.42 21.11 7.38
N ASN A 15 3.14 21.85 6.53
CA ASN A 15 3.63 21.29 5.27
C ASN A 15 4.61 20.13 5.53
N ALA A 16 5.45 20.24 6.56
CA ALA A 16 6.31 19.13 6.98
C ALA A 16 5.51 17.93 7.52
N GLU A 17 4.43 18.17 8.28
CA GLU A 17 3.49 17.12 8.75
C GLU A 17 2.82 16.42 7.54
N LEU A 18 2.41 17.15 6.51
CA LEU A 18 1.83 16.60 5.28
C LEU A 18 2.84 15.81 4.43
N GLU A 19 4.04 16.34 4.21
CA GLU A 19 5.08 15.60 3.46
C GLU A 19 5.52 14.34 4.21
N HIS A 20 5.52 14.38 5.54
CA HIS A 20 5.83 13.21 6.35
C HIS A 20 4.81 12.08 6.13
N ILE A 21 3.51 12.36 6.24
CA ILE A 21 2.48 11.33 5.99
C ILE A 21 2.53 10.82 4.54
N ARG A 22 2.77 11.70 3.56
CA ARG A 22 2.92 11.30 2.16
C ARG A 22 4.09 10.34 1.96
N THR A 23 5.21 10.62 2.62
CA THR A 23 6.38 9.72 2.62
C THR A 23 6.06 8.36 3.24
N GLN A 24 5.34 8.33 4.37
CA GLN A 24 4.94 7.08 5.01
C GLN A 24 4.01 6.25 4.13
N VAL A 25 3.05 6.88 3.44
CA VAL A 25 2.17 6.20 2.47
C VAL A 25 2.99 5.57 1.34
N MET A 26 3.99 6.26 0.80
CA MET A 26 4.85 5.70 -0.25
C MET A 26 5.70 4.53 0.23
N ILE A 27 6.18 4.58 1.48
CA ILE A 27 6.91 3.46 2.09
C ILE A 27 5.97 2.26 2.27
N MET A 28 4.76 2.47 2.80
CA MET A 28 3.75 1.43 2.95
C MET A 28 3.37 0.82 1.60
N GLY A 29 3.15 1.67 0.59
CA GLY A 29 2.82 1.24 -0.78
C GLY A 29 3.90 0.34 -1.39
N GLY A 30 5.18 0.74 -1.29
CA GLY A 30 6.29 -0.08 -1.78
C GLY A 30 6.41 -1.42 -1.05
N MET A 31 6.09 -1.48 0.25
CA MET A 31 6.05 -2.74 1.00
C MET A 31 4.93 -3.65 0.53
N VAL A 32 3.73 -3.10 0.31
CA VAL A 32 2.57 -3.85 -0.18
C VAL A 32 2.80 -4.36 -1.61
N GLU A 33 3.41 -3.55 -2.47
CA GLU A 33 3.81 -3.96 -3.83
C GLU A 33 4.80 -5.13 -3.80
N GLN A 34 5.79 -5.08 -2.90
CA GLN A 34 6.73 -6.18 -2.70
C GLN A 34 6.05 -7.44 -2.17
N GLN A 35 5.18 -7.32 -1.16
CA GLN A 35 4.42 -8.44 -0.61
C GLN A 35 3.55 -9.12 -1.65
N LEU A 36 2.84 -8.35 -2.48
CA LEU A 36 2.01 -8.89 -3.55
C LEU A 36 2.87 -9.64 -4.59
N THR A 37 3.98 -9.04 -5.00
CA THR A 37 4.93 -9.65 -5.94
C THR A 37 5.50 -10.97 -5.40
N ASP A 38 5.90 -10.97 -4.13
CA ASP A 38 6.45 -12.14 -3.46
C ASP A 38 5.39 -13.23 -3.26
N ALA A 39 4.16 -12.87 -2.92
CA ALA A 39 3.05 -13.81 -2.78
C ALA A 39 2.73 -14.53 -4.11
N ILE A 40 2.68 -13.77 -5.22
CA ILE A 40 2.48 -14.34 -6.56
C ILE A 40 3.64 -15.27 -6.93
N THR A 41 4.87 -14.85 -6.64
CA THR A 41 6.08 -15.65 -6.91
C THR A 41 6.09 -16.93 -6.09
N ALA A 42 5.75 -16.84 -4.80
CA ALA A 42 5.68 -17.99 -3.90
C ALA A 42 4.62 -19.00 -4.36
N MET A 43 3.45 -18.51 -4.76
CA MET A 43 2.35 -19.33 -5.28
C MET A 43 2.72 -20.02 -6.61
N HIS A 44 3.41 -19.32 -7.51
CA HIS A 44 3.83 -19.88 -8.79
C HIS A 44 4.90 -20.97 -8.62
N ASN A 45 5.91 -20.72 -7.78
CA ASN A 45 7.04 -21.61 -7.58
C ASN A 45 6.82 -22.67 -6.48
N LEU A 46 5.70 -22.61 -5.77
CA LEU A 46 5.46 -23.39 -4.55
C LEU A 46 6.56 -23.17 -3.49
N ASP A 47 7.06 -21.93 -3.39
CA ASP A 47 8.12 -21.54 -2.46
C ASP A 47 7.52 -21.19 -1.10
N GLY A 48 7.53 -22.18 -0.20
CA GLY A 48 6.99 -22.02 1.16
C GLY A 48 7.81 -21.07 2.05
N GLU A 49 9.11 -20.91 1.81
CA GLU A 49 9.93 -19.97 2.60
C GLU A 49 9.59 -18.52 2.23
N LEU A 50 9.41 -18.24 0.94
CA LEU A 50 8.95 -16.93 0.48
C LEU A 50 7.53 -16.63 0.97
N ALA A 51 6.61 -17.60 0.89
CA ALA A 51 5.26 -17.45 1.42
C ALA A 51 5.24 -17.10 2.91
N GLN A 52 6.05 -17.79 3.74
CA GLN A 52 6.13 -17.51 5.16
C GLN A 52 6.66 -16.09 5.44
N ARG A 53 7.66 -15.62 4.68
CA ARG A 53 8.18 -14.25 4.81
C ARG A 53 7.12 -13.19 4.51
N VAL A 54 6.24 -13.41 3.54
CA VAL A 54 5.14 -12.48 3.24
C VAL A 54 4.17 -12.42 4.41
N ILE A 55 3.76 -13.59 4.94
CA ILE A 55 2.85 -13.69 6.09
C ILE A 55 3.42 -12.96 7.30
N ASP A 56 4.69 -13.19 7.63
CA ASP A 56 5.34 -12.57 8.79
C ASP A 56 5.53 -11.05 8.60
N GLY A 57 5.65 -10.59 7.34
CA GLY A 57 5.80 -9.18 7.00
C GLY A 57 4.51 -8.36 7.07
N ASP A 58 3.33 -9.01 6.98
CA ASP A 58 2.02 -8.36 6.92
C ASP A 58 1.75 -7.46 8.13
N GLN A 59 2.12 -7.92 9.33
CA GLN A 59 1.95 -7.15 10.57
C GLN A 59 2.57 -5.74 10.49
N LYS A 60 3.65 -5.56 9.72
CA LYS A 60 4.31 -4.27 9.57
C LYS A 60 3.45 -3.30 8.74
N VAL A 61 2.73 -3.78 7.73
CA VAL A 61 1.78 -2.97 6.94
C VAL A 61 0.62 -2.52 7.82
N ASN A 62 0.07 -3.43 8.62
CA ASN A 62 -1.04 -3.13 9.55
C ASN A 62 -0.63 -2.06 10.58
N MET A 63 0.60 -2.14 11.09
CA MET A 63 1.13 -1.13 12.01
C MET A 63 1.30 0.23 11.32
N MET A 64 1.78 0.26 10.07
CA MET A 64 1.92 1.50 9.31
C MET A 64 0.57 2.15 9.00
N GLU A 65 -0.48 1.37 8.71
CA GLU A 65 -1.84 1.90 8.52
C GLU A 65 -2.28 2.68 9.76
N VAL A 66 -2.18 2.08 10.94
CA VAL A 66 -2.55 2.71 12.22
C VAL A 66 -1.73 3.96 12.47
N GLU A 67 -0.40 3.91 12.28
CA GLU A 67 0.49 5.06 12.50
C GLU A 67 0.14 6.24 11.59
N ILE A 68 -0.16 5.98 10.31
CA ILE A 68 -0.51 7.02 9.33
C ILE A 68 -1.91 7.57 9.62
N ASP A 69 -2.90 6.73 9.95
CA ASP A 69 -4.25 7.16 10.30
C ASP A 69 -4.22 8.08 11.52
N GLU A 70 -3.51 7.69 12.59
CA GLU A 70 -3.36 8.53 13.76
C GLU A 70 -2.66 9.87 13.44
N ALA A 71 -1.67 9.87 12.55
CA ALA A 71 -1.02 11.10 12.11
C ALA A 71 -2.01 12.03 11.38
N CYS A 72 -2.88 11.47 10.55
CA CYS A 72 -3.95 12.20 9.87
C CYS A 72 -4.95 12.79 10.87
N VAL A 73 -5.40 12.00 11.84
CA VAL A 73 -6.29 12.47 12.92
C VAL A 73 -5.65 13.60 13.72
N ARG A 74 -4.36 13.47 14.08
CA ARG A 74 -3.61 14.53 14.79
C ARG A 74 -3.55 15.83 13.97
N ILE A 75 -3.33 15.73 12.65
CA ILE A 75 -3.33 16.89 11.76
C ILE A 75 -4.70 17.57 11.77
N ILE A 76 -5.78 16.80 11.60
CA ILE A 76 -7.16 17.33 11.59
C ILE A 76 -7.46 18.05 12.91
N ALA A 77 -7.17 17.40 14.05
CA ALA A 77 -7.46 17.94 15.37
C ALA A 77 -6.67 19.21 15.70
N LYS A 78 -5.37 19.23 15.37
CA LYS A 78 -4.46 20.33 15.73
C LYS A 78 -4.54 21.52 14.79
N ARG A 79 -4.87 21.29 13.51
CA ARG A 79 -4.67 22.27 12.43
C ARG A 79 -5.97 22.70 11.77
N GLN A 80 -7.05 21.92 11.92
CA GLN A 80 -8.35 22.18 11.32
C GLN A 80 -8.23 22.56 9.83
N PRO A 81 -7.57 21.71 9.01
CA PRO A 81 -7.34 22.01 7.60
C PRO A 81 -8.67 22.20 6.86
N THR A 82 -8.67 22.99 5.80
CA THR A 82 -9.89 23.31 5.04
C THR A 82 -9.71 23.01 3.56
N ALA A 83 -10.83 22.82 2.87
CA ALA A 83 -10.90 22.63 1.42
C ALA A 83 -9.91 21.58 0.88
N ILE A 84 -8.83 22.03 0.23
CA ILE A 84 -7.86 21.18 -0.48
C ILE A 84 -7.06 20.32 0.51
N ASP A 85 -6.60 20.91 1.61
CA ASP A 85 -5.76 20.22 2.59
C ASP A 85 -6.54 19.11 3.31
N LEU A 86 -7.78 19.40 3.69
CA LEU A 86 -8.65 18.39 4.30
C LEU A 86 -8.94 17.25 3.32
N ARG A 87 -9.15 17.57 2.04
CA ARG A 87 -9.37 16.55 1.01
C ARG A 87 -8.16 15.65 0.84
N LEU A 88 -6.94 16.21 0.88
CA LEU A 88 -5.70 15.44 0.81
C LEU A 88 -5.59 14.48 2.00
N VAL A 89 -5.80 14.97 3.22
CA VAL A 89 -5.74 14.12 4.43
C VAL A 89 -6.78 13.00 4.38
N MET A 90 -8.01 13.31 3.96
CA MET A 90 -9.07 12.31 3.79
C MET A 90 -8.76 11.29 2.68
N ALA A 91 -8.08 11.71 1.61
CA ALA A 91 -7.64 10.79 0.56
C ALA A 91 -6.58 9.83 1.09
N ILE A 92 -5.61 10.33 1.86
CA ILE A 92 -4.58 9.50 2.51
C ILE A 92 -5.21 8.42 3.40
N ILE A 93 -6.14 8.79 4.28
CA ILE A 93 -6.84 7.84 5.18
C ILE A 93 -7.50 6.71 4.38
N LYS A 94 -8.13 7.03 3.24
CA LYS A 94 -8.74 6.01 2.39
C LYS A 94 -7.69 5.15 1.69
N THR A 95 -6.63 5.76 1.19
CA THR A 95 -5.56 5.06 0.46
C THR A 95 -4.83 4.06 1.34
N ILE A 96 -4.49 4.41 2.59
CA ILE A 96 -3.79 3.47 3.49
C ILE A 96 -4.63 2.24 3.81
N SER A 97 -5.95 2.40 3.96
CA SER A 97 -6.86 1.27 4.19
C SER A 97 -6.97 0.34 2.98
N GLU A 98 -6.96 0.90 1.76
CA GLU A 98 -6.89 0.07 0.54
C GLU A 98 -5.52 -0.61 0.39
N LEU A 99 -4.41 0.02 0.80
CA LEU A 99 -3.09 -0.59 0.79
C LEU A 99 -2.98 -1.74 1.79
N GLU A 100 -3.49 -1.57 3.02
CA GLU A 100 -3.56 -2.64 4.02
C GLU A 100 -4.32 -3.84 3.45
N ARG A 101 -5.50 -3.59 2.87
CA ARG A 101 -6.33 -4.64 2.29
C ARG A 101 -5.64 -5.41 1.17
N ILE A 102 -4.75 -4.77 0.40
CA ILE A 102 -3.95 -5.47 -0.63
C ILE A 102 -2.88 -6.35 0.04
N GLY A 103 -2.21 -5.87 1.09
CA GLY A 103 -1.29 -6.66 1.90
C GLY A 103 -1.98 -7.91 2.49
N ASP A 104 -3.16 -7.71 3.03
CA ASP A 104 -4.05 -8.71 3.61
C ASP A 104 -4.47 -9.80 2.59
N VAL A 105 -4.62 -9.42 1.31
CA VAL A 105 -4.84 -10.36 0.19
C VAL A 105 -3.54 -11.10 -0.19
N ALA A 106 -2.39 -10.42 -0.19
CA ALA A 106 -1.09 -11.04 -0.45
C ALA A 106 -0.74 -12.08 0.63
N GLU A 107 -1.05 -11.80 1.89
CA GLU A 107 -0.93 -12.74 3.01
C GLU A 107 -1.79 -14.00 2.78
N LYS A 108 -3.05 -13.83 2.35
CA LYS A 108 -3.95 -14.95 2.01
C LYS A 108 -3.45 -15.79 0.84
N ILE A 109 -2.95 -15.16 -0.23
CA ILE A 109 -2.31 -15.87 -1.35
C ILE A 109 -1.13 -16.71 -0.85
N SER A 110 -0.31 -16.15 0.03
CA SER A 110 0.85 -16.84 0.61
C SER A 110 0.43 -18.01 1.51
N ARG A 111 -0.64 -17.86 2.31
CA ARG A 111 -1.21 -18.97 3.07
C ARG A 111 -1.68 -20.11 2.17
N THR A 112 -2.32 -19.78 1.05
CA THR A 112 -2.72 -20.76 0.04
C THR A 112 -1.51 -21.43 -0.62
N ALA A 113 -0.41 -20.70 -0.85
CA ALA A 113 0.83 -21.26 -1.41
C ALA A 113 1.48 -22.33 -0.51
N LEU A 114 1.24 -22.28 0.82
CA LEU A 114 1.70 -23.30 1.77
C LEU A 114 0.86 -24.59 1.76
N GLU A 115 -0.29 -24.59 1.07
CA GLU A 115 -1.13 -25.77 0.96
C GLU A 115 -0.53 -26.81 -0.02
N LYS A 116 -0.94 -28.07 0.11
CA LYS A 116 -0.45 -29.15 -0.75
C LYS A 116 -1.21 -29.18 -2.08
N PHE A 117 -0.56 -28.74 -3.16
CA PHE A 117 -1.11 -28.85 -4.51
C PHE A 117 -0.84 -30.22 -5.14
N GLY A 118 -1.90 -30.90 -5.59
CA GLY A 118 -1.79 -32.09 -6.45
C GLY A 118 -1.44 -31.74 -7.91
N GLN A 119 -0.96 -32.72 -8.69
CA GLN A 119 -0.51 -32.53 -10.09
C GLN A 119 -1.55 -31.86 -11.01
N GLN A 120 -2.85 -32.03 -10.73
CA GLN A 120 -3.95 -31.44 -11.50
C GLN A 120 -4.03 -29.90 -11.43
N HIS A 121 -3.36 -29.25 -10.46
CA HIS A 121 -3.47 -27.81 -10.25
C HIS A 121 -2.36 -27.00 -10.94
N LEU A 122 -1.30 -27.62 -11.44
CA LEU A 122 -0.15 -26.92 -12.05
C LEU A 122 -0.54 -25.99 -13.21
N PRO A 123 -1.45 -26.35 -14.15
CA PRO A 123 -1.84 -25.45 -15.24
C PRO A 123 -2.53 -24.16 -14.76
N LEU A 124 -3.21 -24.20 -13.60
CA LEU A 124 -3.88 -23.04 -13.01
C LEU A 124 -2.87 -22.04 -12.44
N LEU A 125 -1.77 -22.53 -11.84
CA LEU A 125 -0.72 -21.70 -11.25
C LEU A 125 0.00 -20.84 -12.30
N VAL A 126 0.16 -21.34 -13.53
CA VAL A 126 0.75 -20.56 -14.65
C VAL A 126 -0.16 -19.40 -15.06
N SER A 127 -1.47 -19.65 -15.13
CA SER A 127 -2.44 -18.60 -15.50
C SER A 127 -2.51 -17.50 -14.42
N LEU A 128 -2.39 -17.87 -13.15
CA LEU A 128 -2.40 -16.95 -12.01
C LEU A 128 -1.21 -15.99 -12.00
N GLU A 129 -0.03 -16.45 -12.39
CA GLU A 129 1.18 -15.60 -12.44
C GLU A 129 1.01 -14.43 -13.42
N SER A 130 0.45 -14.68 -14.60
CA SER A 130 0.16 -13.62 -15.59
C SER A 130 -0.84 -12.59 -15.07
N LEU A 131 -1.92 -13.04 -14.42
CA LEU A 131 -2.89 -12.14 -13.79
C LEU A 131 -2.26 -11.33 -12.66
N GLY A 132 -1.48 -11.99 -11.80
CA GLY A 132 -0.76 -11.35 -10.70
C GLY A 132 0.16 -10.24 -11.17
N ARG A 133 0.94 -10.45 -12.22
CA ARG A 133 1.82 -9.42 -12.81
C ARG A 133 1.06 -8.17 -13.24
N HIS A 134 -0.12 -8.33 -13.86
CA HIS A 134 -0.95 -7.18 -14.22
C HIS A 134 -1.44 -6.42 -13.00
N THR A 135 -1.86 -7.12 -11.94
CA THR A 135 -2.29 -6.48 -10.69
C THR A 135 -1.15 -5.71 -10.01
N VAL A 136 0.07 -6.25 -9.99
CA VAL A 136 1.25 -5.54 -9.48
C VAL A 136 1.52 -4.28 -10.28
N GLN A 137 1.45 -4.34 -11.61
CA GLN A 137 1.62 -3.15 -12.46
C GLN A 137 0.55 -2.08 -12.18
N MET A 138 -0.70 -2.49 -11.99
CA MET A 138 -1.78 -1.56 -11.63
C MET A 138 -1.50 -0.85 -10.29
N LEU A 139 -1.01 -1.59 -9.29
CA LEU A 139 -0.64 -1.00 -8.01
C LEU A 139 0.52 -0.01 -8.18
N HIS A 140 1.56 -0.39 -8.93
CA HIS A 140 2.69 0.48 -9.24
C HIS A 140 2.25 1.79 -9.89
N ASP A 141 1.40 1.72 -10.92
CA ASP A 141 0.91 2.90 -11.65
C ASP A 141 0.09 3.83 -10.74
N VAL A 142 -0.70 3.26 -9.81
CA VAL A 142 -1.47 4.03 -8.82
C VAL A 142 -0.54 4.72 -7.81
N LEU A 143 0.50 4.04 -7.33
CA LEU A 143 1.49 4.62 -6.42
C LEU A 143 2.30 5.74 -7.08
N ASP A 144 2.70 5.58 -8.35
CA ASP A 144 3.37 6.63 -9.12
C ASP A 144 2.44 7.84 -9.36
N ALA A 145 1.15 7.59 -9.65
CA ALA A 145 0.16 8.66 -9.78
C ALA A 145 -0.04 9.42 -8.45
N PHE A 146 -0.08 8.70 -7.33
CA PHE A 146 -0.18 9.30 -5.98
C PHE A 146 1.06 10.14 -5.64
N ALA A 147 2.26 9.67 -5.99
CA ALA A 147 3.52 10.40 -5.73
C ALA A 147 3.63 11.74 -6.46
N ARG A 148 2.91 11.90 -7.58
CA ARG A 148 2.86 13.12 -8.40
C ARG A 148 1.76 14.11 -7.99
N MET A 149 0.91 13.72 -7.03
CA MET A 149 -0.13 14.58 -6.45
C MET A 149 0.49 15.62 -5.50
#